data_AF-A0A3N5YF23-F1
#
_entry.id   AF-A0A3N5YF23-F1
#
_cell.length_a   1.000
_cell.length_b   1.000
_cell.length_c   1.000
_cell.angle_alpha   90.00
_cell.angle_beta   90.00
_cell.angle_gamma   90.00
#
_symmetry.space_group_name_H-M   'P 1'
#
loop_
_entity.id
_entity.type
_entity.pdbx_description
1 polymer ?
#
loop_
_entity_poly.entity_id
_entity_poly.type
_entity_poly.pdbx_seq_one_letter_code
_entity_poly.pdbx_strand_id
1 'polypeptide(L)'
;MARWVGIALVVITGIVAGGVVAPADGGPPAVGASLPEIILKAPKSAEARAYLGLKGEGEFKLSDIAAEVVVIEIFSMYCPYCQKDAPTLNAMFRKIEADPALKGKVKLIGIGAGNSAFEVDYFKTHYEVPFPLFPDGDFKIHKALGEVRTPYFITVRLAPNAAPRVTYSKLGGAPNADELLSRLLQGSGLK
;
A
#
# COMPACT_ATOMS: atom_id res chain seq x y z
N MET A 1 -29.60 -73.31 -5.36
CA MET A 1 -28.90 -72.35 -6.24
C MET A 1 -29.59 -71.00 -6.11
N ALA A 2 -29.08 -70.08 -5.29
CA ALA A 2 -29.58 -68.72 -5.18
C ALA A 2 -28.38 -67.76 -5.24
N ARG A 3 -28.27 -67.04 -6.36
CA ARG A 3 -27.19 -66.07 -6.61
C ARG A 3 -27.58 -64.75 -5.94
N TRP A 4 -26.83 -64.34 -4.93
CA TRP A 4 -26.94 -63.01 -4.34
C TRP A 4 -26.08 -62.05 -5.16
N VAL A 5 -26.71 -61.06 -5.79
CA VAL A 5 -26.03 -59.95 -6.46
C VAL A 5 -25.89 -58.83 -5.44
N GLY A 6 -24.68 -58.66 -4.91
CA GLY A 6 -24.34 -57.55 -4.02
C GLY A 6 -24.16 -56.27 -4.83
N ILE A 7 -25.01 -55.28 -4.61
CA ILE A 7 -24.87 -53.93 -5.16
C ILE A 7 -23.85 -53.20 -4.30
N ALA A 8 -22.68 -52.90 -4.88
CA ALA A 8 -21.66 -52.07 -4.25
C ALA A 8 -22.04 -50.59 -4.38
N LEU A 9 -22.38 -49.95 -3.26
CA LEU A 9 -22.64 -48.52 -3.18
C LEU A 9 -21.29 -47.79 -3.07
N VAL A 10 -20.82 -47.17 -4.16
CA VAL A 10 -19.63 -46.32 -4.15
C VAL A 10 -20.04 -44.94 -3.63
N VAL A 11 -19.71 -44.63 -2.38
CA VAL A 11 -19.90 -43.30 -1.80
C VAL A 11 -18.69 -42.45 -2.18
N ILE A 12 -18.84 -41.58 -3.18
CA ILE A 12 -17.85 -40.58 -3.54
C ILE A 12 -18.00 -39.40 -2.58
N THR A 13 -17.22 -39.39 -1.50
CA THR A 13 -17.07 -38.19 -0.65
C THR A 13 -16.21 -37.17 -1.38
N GLY A 14 -16.86 -36.22 -2.07
CA GLY A 14 -16.21 -35.04 -2.62
C GLY A 14 -15.73 -34.11 -1.51
N ILE A 15 -14.41 -34.03 -1.31
CA ILE A 15 -13.79 -32.99 -0.49
C ILE A 15 -13.85 -31.70 -1.32
N VAL A 16 -14.85 -30.86 -1.04
CA VAL A 16 -14.84 -29.48 -1.53
C VAL A 16 -13.86 -28.72 -0.66
N ALA A 17 -12.66 -28.47 -1.20
CA ALA A 17 -11.71 -27.55 -0.61
C ALA A 17 -12.33 -26.14 -0.62
N GLY A 18 -12.92 -25.75 0.51
CA GLY A 18 -13.45 -24.40 0.72
C GLY A 18 -12.32 -23.38 0.67
N GLY A 19 -12.14 -22.73 -0.48
CA GLY A 19 -11.41 -21.48 -0.55
C GLY A 19 -12.13 -20.46 0.33
N VAL A 20 -11.46 -19.98 1.37
CA VAL A 20 -11.95 -18.87 2.18
C VAL A 20 -11.85 -17.63 1.32
N VAL A 21 -12.92 -17.32 0.58
CA VAL A 21 -13.07 -16.02 -0.07
C VAL A 21 -13.45 -15.06 1.05
N ALA A 22 -12.50 -14.27 1.54
CA ALA A 22 -12.80 -13.20 2.47
C ALA A 22 -13.78 -12.23 1.80
N PRO A 23 -14.84 -11.78 2.50
CA PRO A 23 -15.70 -10.75 1.96
C PRO A 23 -14.89 -9.49 1.70
N ALA A 24 -15.10 -8.88 0.53
CA ALA A 24 -14.73 -7.50 0.26
C ALA A 24 -15.69 -6.58 1.03
N ASP A 25 -15.54 -6.52 2.34
CA ASP A 25 -16.17 -5.48 3.13
C ASP A 25 -15.52 -4.16 2.72
N GLY A 26 -16.32 -3.19 2.26
CA GLY A 26 -15.90 -1.89 1.69
C GLY A 26 -15.22 -0.94 2.66
N GLY A 27 -14.49 -1.45 3.64
CA GLY A 27 -13.67 -0.70 4.59
C GLY A 27 -12.19 -0.69 4.20
N PRO A 28 -11.36 0.01 4.99
CA PRO A 28 -9.93 0.10 4.74
C PRO A 28 -9.26 -1.27 4.82
N PRO A 29 -8.16 -1.52 4.07
CA PRO A 29 -7.45 -2.80 4.14
C PRO A 29 -7.05 -3.16 5.58
N ALA A 30 -7.48 -4.33 6.05
CA ALA A 30 -7.21 -4.78 7.42
C ALA A 30 -5.76 -5.24 7.59
N VAL A 31 -5.19 -5.02 8.78
CA VAL A 31 -3.86 -5.54 9.14
C VAL A 31 -3.88 -7.07 9.04
N GLY A 32 -2.89 -7.64 8.35
CA GLY A 32 -2.79 -9.08 8.06
C GLY A 32 -3.51 -9.52 6.78
N ALA A 33 -4.34 -8.68 6.17
CA ALA A 33 -4.91 -8.97 4.86
C ALA A 33 -3.91 -8.68 3.73
N SER A 34 -4.19 -9.21 2.55
CA SER A 34 -3.54 -8.75 1.32
C SER A 34 -4.07 -7.36 0.94
N LEU A 35 -3.19 -6.51 0.44
CA LEU A 35 -3.61 -5.23 -0.14
C LEU A 35 -4.39 -5.50 -1.43
N PRO A 36 -5.52 -4.80 -1.69
CA PRO A 36 -6.12 -4.76 -3.01
C PRO A 36 -5.08 -4.41 -4.08
N GLU A 37 -5.24 -4.93 -5.29
CA GLU A 37 -4.33 -4.62 -6.38
C GLU A 37 -4.46 -3.14 -6.76
N ILE A 38 -3.35 -2.42 -6.70
CA ILE A 38 -3.25 -1.01 -7.07
C ILE A 38 -2.27 -0.92 -8.23
N ILE A 39 -2.72 -0.31 -9.33
CA ILE A 39 -1.91 -0.03 -10.50
C ILE A 39 -1.58 1.47 -10.50
N LEU A 40 -0.29 1.79 -10.53
CA LEU A 40 0.23 3.15 -10.57
C LEU A 40 0.95 3.40 -11.90
N LYS A 41 0.99 4.65 -12.33
CA LYS A 41 1.82 5.07 -13.47
C LYS A 41 3.22 5.40 -13.00
N ALA A 42 4.24 4.89 -13.67
CA ALA A 42 5.64 5.16 -13.39
C ALA A 42 5.89 6.69 -13.37
N PRO A 43 6.64 7.21 -12.38
CA PRO A 43 6.97 8.63 -12.34
C PRO A 43 7.74 9.08 -13.59
N LYS A 44 7.48 10.32 -14.06
CA LYS A 44 8.25 10.92 -15.16
C LYS A 44 9.71 11.20 -14.77
N SER A 45 9.94 11.54 -13.50
CA SER A 45 11.29 11.82 -12.97
C SER A 45 12.13 10.53 -12.91
N ALA A 46 13.35 10.61 -13.43
CA ALA A 46 14.31 9.51 -13.35
C ALA A 46 14.71 9.21 -11.90
N GLU A 47 14.83 10.24 -11.07
CA GLU A 47 15.16 10.16 -9.65
C GLU A 47 14.06 9.42 -8.88
N ALA A 48 12.79 9.73 -9.15
CA ALA A 48 11.65 9.05 -8.54
C ALA A 48 11.56 7.58 -8.98
N ARG A 49 11.85 7.27 -10.25
CA ARG A 49 11.94 5.87 -10.74
C ARG A 49 13.08 5.12 -10.07
N ALA A 50 14.26 5.74 -9.97
CA ALA A 50 15.42 5.17 -9.31
C ALA A 50 15.16 4.94 -7.81
N TYR A 51 14.50 5.89 -7.14
CA TYR A 51 14.08 5.75 -5.75
C TYR A 51 13.20 4.52 -5.53
N LEU A 52 12.26 4.25 -6.44
CA LEU A 52 11.38 3.08 -6.38
C LEU A 52 12.02 1.79 -6.94
N GLY A 53 13.20 1.88 -7.58
CA GLY A 53 13.85 0.76 -8.25
C GLY A 53 13.14 0.27 -9.52
N LEU A 54 12.35 1.13 -10.17
CA LEU A 54 11.61 0.79 -11.39
C LEU A 54 12.52 0.83 -12.61
N LYS A 55 12.42 -0.18 -13.48
CA LYS A 55 13.28 -0.36 -14.66
C LYS A 55 12.76 0.28 -15.94
N GLY A 56 11.51 0.76 -15.95
CA GLY A 56 10.84 1.18 -17.18
C GLY A 56 9.76 2.22 -16.97
N GLU A 57 9.07 2.51 -18.07
CA GLU A 57 7.92 3.41 -18.15
C GLU A 57 6.63 2.61 -18.21
N GLY A 58 5.49 3.29 -18.07
CA GLY A 58 4.17 2.66 -18.13
C GLY A 58 3.55 2.48 -16.75
N GLU A 59 2.85 1.36 -16.56
CA GLU A 59 2.13 1.04 -15.32
C GLU A 59 2.87 -0.02 -14.52
N PHE A 60 2.74 0.03 -13.20
CA PHE A 60 3.38 -0.91 -12.28
C PHE A 60 2.49 -1.17 -11.05
N LYS A 61 2.71 -2.31 -10.41
CA LYS A 61 2.10 -2.73 -9.15
C LYS A 61 3.02 -2.37 -7.98
N LEU A 62 2.48 -2.30 -6.76
CA LEU A 62 3.33 -2.13 -5.57
C LEU A 62 4.40 -3.21 -5.42
N SER A 63 4.14 -4.44 -5.86
CA SER A 63 5.10 -5.54 -5.85
C SER A 63 6.31 -5.33 -6.77
N ASP A 64 6.23 -4.38 -7.71
CA ASP A 64 7.32 -4.06 -8.62
C ASP A 64 8.31 -3.04 -8.00
N ILE A 65 7.96 -2.43 -6.87
CA ILE A 65 8.84 -1.54 -6.11
C ILE A 65 9.96 -2.37 -5.47
N ALA A 66 11.21 -1.96 -5.68
CA ALA A 66 12.37 -2.58 -5.04
C ALA A 66 12.46 -2.13 -3.57
N ALA A 67 11.70 -2.79 -2.69
CA ALA A 67 11.66 -2.54 -1.26
C ALA A 67 11.18 -3.78 -0.49
N GLU A 68 11.43 -3.82 0.82
CA GLU A 68 10.80 -4.79 1.73
C GLU A 68 9.47 -4.26 2.27
N VAL A 69 9.37 -2.93 2.42
CA VAL A 69 8.23 -2.23 3.00
C VAL A 69 7.91 -0.98 2.19
N VAL A 70 6.63 -0.79 1.89
CA VAL A 70 6.11 0.45 1.31
C VAL A 70 5.12 1.08 2.28
N VAL A 71 5.37 2.34 2.61
CA VAL A 71 4.48 3.22 3.36
C VAL A 71 3.70 4.07 2.34
N ILE A 72 2.38 3.99 2.41
CA ILE A 72 1.45 4.68 1.54
C ILE A 72 0.69 5.71 2.38
N GLU A 73 0.81 6.98 2.02
CA GLU A 73 -0.08 8.03 2.49
C GLU A 73 -1.22 8.22 1.48
N ILE A 74 -2.46 8.11 1.93
CA ILE A 74 -3.62 8.59 1.18
C ILE A 74 -3.89 10.02 1.65
N PHE A 75 -3.66 10.98 0.76
CA PHE A 75 -3.76 12.40 1.05
C PHE A 75 -4.75 13.08 0.11
N SER A 76 -5.05 14.34 0.40
CA SER A 76 -5.64 15.24 -0.59
C SER A 76 -5.00 16.61 -0.48
N MET A 77 -4.76 17.28 -1.61
CA MET A 77 -4.28 18.67 -1.64
C MET A 77 -5.18 19.60 -0.82
N TYR A 78 -6.48 19.30 -0.71
CA TYR A 78 -7.47 20.11 0.01
C TYR A 78 -7.63 19.70 1.48
N CYS A 79 -6.87 18.73 1.97
CA CYS A 79 -6.95 18.29 3.36
C CYS A 79 -5.97 19.09 4.24
N PRO A 80 -6.46 19.96 5.15
CA PRO A 80 -5.58 20.78 5.98
C PRO A 80 -4.72 19.95 6.94
N TYR A 81 -5.15 18.75 7.31
CA TYR A 81 -4.34 17.82 8.10
C TYR A 81 -3.19 17.24 7.28
N CYS A 82 -3.40 16.89 6.00
CA CYS A 82 -2.31 16.44 5.12
C CYS A 82 -1.28 17.54 4.90
N GLN A 83 -1.74 18.78 4.68
CA GLN A 83 -0.87 19.96 4.56
C GLN A 83 -0.01 20.17 5.81
N LYS A 84 -0.63 20.03 6.99
CA LYS A 84 0.06 20.13 8.28
C LYS A 84 1.05 18.98 8.52
N ASP A 85 0.73 17.78 8.07
CA ASP A 85 1.55 16.58 8.28
C ASP A 85 2.73 16.49 7.28
N ALA A 86 2.65 17.15 6.11
CA ALA A 86 3.69 17.06 5.07
C ALA A 86 5.13 17.33 5.57
N PRO A 87 5.42 18.37 6.38
CA PRO A 87 6.77 18.56 6.95
C PRO A 87 7.24 17.38 7.81
N THR A 88 6.33 16.74 8.55
CA THR A 88 6.61 15.55 9.37
C THR A 88 6.97 14.36 8.48
N LEU A 89 6.25 14.13 7.38
CA LEU A 89 6.59 13.09 6.42
C LEU A 89 7.93 13.36 5.72
N ASN A 90 8.23 14.61 5.38
CA ASN A 90 9.51 14.98 4.78
C ASN A 90 10.68 14.69 5.73
N ALA A 91 10.51 14.98 7.02
CA ALA A 91 11.50 14.64 8.05
C ALA A 91 11.62 13.12 8.23
N MET A 92 10.52 12.37 8.20
CA MET A 92 10.53 10.91 8.24
C MET A 92 11.27 10.29 7.04
N PHE A 93 11.01 10.79 5.83
CA PHE A 93 11.72 10.39 4.63
C PHE A 93 13.23 10.56 4.78
N ARG A 94 13.66 11.75 5.25
CA ARG A 94 15.08 12.03 5.47
C ARG A 94 15.72 11.08 6.47
N LYS A 95 15.00 10.71 7.54
CA LYS A 95 15.47 9.72 8.53
C LYS A 95 15.64 8.34 7.90
N ILE A 96 14.65 7.87 7.13
CA ILE A 96 14.72 6.59 6.41
C ILE A 96 15.92 6.57 5.45
N GLU A 97 16.13 7.64 4.67
CA GLU A 97 17.21 7.69 3.69
C GLU A 97 18.60 7.92 4.31
N ALA A 98 18.66 8.37 5.56
CA ALA A 98 19.89 8.53 6.34
C ALA A 98 20.27 7.26 7.12
N ASP A 99 19.33 6.35 7.38
CA ASP A 99 19.56 5.13 8.14
C ASP A 99 19.92 3.95 7.21
N PRO A 100 21.15 3.40 7.27
CA PRO A 100 21.54 2.24 6.47
C PRO A 100 20.68 0.98 6.69
N ALA A 101 20.02 0.86 7.84
CA ALA A 101 19.14 -0.26 8.14
C ALA A 101 17.78 -0.15 7.43
N LEU A 102 17.36 1.06 7.04
CA LEU A 102 16.06 1.34 6.42
C LEU A 102 16.17 1.75 4.95
N LYS A 103 17.24 2.45 4.58
CA LYS A 103 17.46 2.96 3.23
C LYS A 103 17.38 1.83 2.20
N GLY A 104 16.57 2.04 1.18
CA GLY A 104 16.34 1.04 0.12
C GLY A 104 15.37 -0.08 0.52
N LYS A 105 15.16 -0.34 1.81
CA LYS A 105 14.19 -1.34 2.31
C LYS A 105 12.82 -0.75 2.57
N VAL A 106 12.76 0.50 3.04
CA VAL A 106 11.51 1.25 3.27
C VAL A 106 11.37 2.31 2.19
N LYS A 107 10.20 2.35 1.54
CA LYS A 107 9.85 3.39 0.55
C LYS A 107 8.57 4.10 0.94
N LEU A 108 8.52 5.40 0.72
CA LEU A 108 7.33 6.22 0.90
C LEU A 108 6.74 6.57 -0.47
N ILE A 109 5.42 6.46 -0.56
CA ILE A 109 4.65 7.02 -1.66
C ILE A 109 3.41 7.71 -1.10
N GLY A 110 2.90 8.71 -1.81
CA GLY A 110 1.60 9.29 -1.54
C GLY A 110 0.64 9.11 -2.70
N ILE A 111 -0.65 8.98 -2.42
CA ILE A 111 -1.73 8.86 -3.38
C ILE A 111 -2.75 9.95 -3.09
N GLY A 112 -2.90 10.90 -4.02
CA GLY A 112 -3.81 12.03 -3.91
C GLY A 112 -5.23 11.64 -4.30
N ALA A 113 -6.04 11.28 -3.30
CA ALA A 113 -7.43 10.87 -3.48
C ALA A 113 -8.25 12.03 -4.09
N GLY A 114 -8.75 11.82 -5.30
CA GLY A 114 -9.50 12.81 -6.06
C GLY A 114 -8.68 13.94 -6.66
N ASN A 115 -7.35 13.91 -6.52
CA ASN A 115 -6.49 14.94 -7.08
C ASN A 115 -6.02 14.58 -8.49
N SER A 116 -6.04 15.58 -9.36
CA SER A 116 -5.38 15.53 -10.67
C SER A 116 -3.85 15.52 -10.54
N ALA A 117 -3.17 15.21 -11.64
CA ALA A 117 -1.72 15.30 -11.70
C ALA A 117 -1.20 16.72 -11.39
N PHE A 118 -1.94 17.76 -11.76
CA PHE A 118 -1.59 19.15 -11.48
C PHE A 118 -1.65 19.46 -9.99
N GLU A 119 -2.72 19.05 -9.31
CA GLU A 119 -2.87 19.27 -7.86
C GLU A 119 -1.83 18.50 -7.05
N VAL A 120 -1.53 17.26 -7.44
CA VAL A 120 -0.46 16.47 -6.82
C VAL A 120 0.90 17.14 -7.01
N ASP A 121 1.20 17.66 -8.21
CA ASP A 121 2.46 18.35 -8.48
C ASP A 121 2.56 19.68 -7.71
N TYR A 122 1.45 20.42 -7.61
CA TYR A 122 1.37 21.62 -6.78
C TYR A 122 1.64 21.30 -5.31
N PHE A 123 0.97 20.29 -4.74
CA PHE A 123 1.19 19.86 -3.35
C PHE A 123 2.64 19.45 -3.12
N LYS A 124 3.19 18.63 -4.04
CA LYS A 124 4.59 18.20 -3.97
C LYS A 124 5.56 19.38 -3.95
N THR A 125 5.36 20.34 -4.84
CA THR A 125 6.23 21.52 -4.98
C THR A 125 6.08 22.45 -3.78
N HIS A 126 4.85 22.75 -3.38
CA HIS A 126 4.56 23.71 -2.31
C HIS A 126 5.04 23.22 -0.94
N TYR A 127 4.87 21.94 -0.64
CA TYR A 127 5.32 21.32 0.62
C TYR A 127 6.69 20.63 0.51
N GLU A 128 7.40 20.81 -0.62
CA GLU A 128 8.73 20.27 -0.86
C GLU A 128 8.83 18.75 -0.59
N VAL A 129 7.81 18.00 -1.01
CA VAL A 129 7.71 16.56 -0.71
C VAL A 129 8.78 15.79 -1.51
N PRO A 130 9.75 15.13 -0.83
CA PRO A 130 10.94 14.57 -1.47
C PRO A 130 10.73 13.16 -2.04
N PHE A 131 9.53 12.59 -1.89
CA PHE A 131 9.19 11.26 -2.36
C PHE A 131 8.09 11.29 -3.46
N PRO A 132 7.89 10.19 -4.19
CA PRO A 132 6.89 10.12 -5.26
C PRO A 132 5.45 10.27 -4.74
N LEU A 133 4.68 11.14 -5.39
CA LEU A 133 3.23 11.27 -5.20
C LEU A 133 2.51 10.91 -6.50
N PHE A 134 1.36 10.27 -6.39
CA PHE A 134 0.57 9.78 -7.51
C PHE A 134 -0.86 10.34 -7.47
N PRO A 135 -1.42 10.77 -8.61
CA PRO A 135 -2.81 11.21 -8.66
C PRO A 135 -3.78 10.03 -8.69
N ASP A 136 -4.94 10.21 -8.06
CA ASP A 136 -6.09 9.32 -8.12
C ASP A 136 -7.36 10.13 -8.44
N GLY A 137 -7.31 10.84 -9.57
CA GLY A 137 -8.33 11.84 -9.93
C GLY A 137 -9.74 11.27 -10.20
N ASP A 138 -9.86 9.97 -10.50
CA ASP A 138 -11.14 9.28 -10.70
C ASP A 138 -11.56 8.43 -9.48
N PHE A 139 -10.83 8.55 -8.37
CA PHE A 139 -11.03 7.83 -7.11
C PHE A 139 -10.97 6.31 -7.24
N LYS A 140 -10.36 5.75 -8.29
CA LYS A 140 -10.27 4.30 -8.46
C LYS A 140 -9.53 3.65 -7.32
N ILE A 141 -8.39 4.20 -6.94
CA ILE A 141 -7.55 3.65 -5.87
C ILE A 141 -8.22 3.89 -4.52
N HIS A 142 -8.74 5.10 -4.28
CA HIS A 142 -9.42 5.47 -3.05
C HIS A 142 -10.63 4.57 -2.77
N LYS A 143 -11.44 4.26 -3.79
CA LYS A 143 -12.56 3.31 -3.68
C LYS A 143 -12.09 1.89 -3.37
N ALA A 144 -11.03 1.42 -4.05
CA ALA A 144 -10.44 0.10 -3.78
C ALA A 144 -9.90 0.00 -2.34
N LEU A 145 -9.56 1.13 -1.72
CA LEU A 145 -9.08 1.23 -0.35
C LEU A 145 -10.19 1.55 0.67
N GLY A 146 -11.47 1.41 0.30
CA GLY A 146 -12.60 1.59 1.22
C GLY A 146 -12.88 3.05 1.57
N GLU A 147 -12.59 3.97 0.66
CA GLU A 147 -12.97 5.39 0.74
C GLU A 147 -12.52 6.08 2.05
N VAL A 148 -11.29 5.77 2.48
CA VAL A 148 -10.69 6.29 3.71
C VAL A 148 -10.70 7.82 3.81
N ARG A 149 -10.85 8.33 5.03
CA ARG A 149 -10.59 9.74 5.34
C ARG A 149 -9.08 10.02 5.30
N THR A 150 -8.68 11.25 4.98
CA THR A 150 -7.26 11.63 4.87
C THR A 150 -6.78 12.50 6.04
N PRO A 151 -5.48 12.48 6.40
CA PRO A 151 -4.46 11.55 5.88
C PRO A 151 -4.67 10.14 6.42
N TYR A 152 -4.60 9.14 5.56
CA TYR A 152 -4.65 7.73 5.95
C TYR A 152 -3.31 7.08 5.65
N PHE A 153 -2.83 6.22 6.54
CA PHE A 153 -1.56 5.53 6.35
C PHE A 153 -1.76 4.03 6.27
N ILE A 154 -1.17 3.44 5.24
CA ILE A 154 -1.09 1.99 5.05
C ILE A 154 0.37 1.63 4.93
N THR A 155 0.81 0.63 5.70
CA THR A 155 2.15 0.04 5.52
C THR A 155 1.99 -1.37 5.03
N VAL A 156 2.75 -1.70 4.00
CA VAL A 156 2.63 -2.95 3.27
C VAL A 156 4.00 -3.59 3.20
N ARG A 157 4.07 -4.86 3.61
CA ARG A 157 5.26 -5.69 3.44
C ARG A 157 5.22 -6.38 2.08
N LEU A 158 6.30 -6.24 1.35
CA LEU A 158 6.53 -6.91 0.07
C LEU A 158 7.35 -8.18 0.29
N ALA A 159 7.02 -9.23 -0.44
CA ALA A 159 7.81 -10.45 -0.49
C ALA A 159 7.83 -10.99 -1.92
N PRO A 160 8.93 -11.62 -2.36
CA PRO A 160 9.00 -12.20 -3.69
C PRO A 160 7.87 -13.21 -3.92
N ASN A 161 7.17 -13.06 -5.05
CA ASN A 161 6.10 -13.97 -5.49
C ASN A 161 4.92 -14.12 -4.51
N ALA A 162 4.71 -13.15 -3.60
CA ALA A 162 3.59 -13.13 -2.68
C ALA A 162 2.81 -11.83 -2.82
N ALA A 163 1.50 -11.89 -2.53
CA ALA A 163 0.67 -10.71 -2.49
C ALA A 163 1.17 -9.73 -1.41
N PRO A 164 1.21 -8.42 -1.68
CA PRO A 164 1.57 -7.42 -0.67
C PRO A 164 0.69 -7.54 0.58
N ARG A 165 1.30 -7.56 1.77
CA ARG A 165 0.59 -7.80 3.04
C ARG A 165 0.55 -6.56 3.90
N VAL A 166 -0.64 -6.18 4.38
CA VAL A 166 -0.83 -4.99 5.22
C VAL A 166 -0.29 -5.26 6.63
N THR A 167 0.59 -4.39 7.12
CA THR A 167 1.14 -4.42 8.50
C THR A 167 0.65 -3.26 9.36
N TYR A 168 0.23 -2.16 8.73
CA TYR A 168 -0.38 -1.00 9.37
C TYR A 168 -1.49 -0.43 8.49
N SER A 169 -2.59 0.05 9.08
CA SER A 169 -3.72 0.67 8.37
C SER A 169 -4.55 1.52 9.35
N LYS A 170 -4.29 2.83 9.40
CA LYS A 170 -5.01 3.76 10.30
C LYS A 170 -5.08 5.18 9.76
N LEU A 171 -6.11 5.90 10.21
CA LEU A 171 -6.31 7.34 10.01
C LEU A 171 -5.38 8.17 10.89
N GLY A 172 -4.85 9.26 10.33
CA GLY A 172 -4.12 10.31 11.04
C GLY A 172 -2.60 10.09 11.07
N GLY A 173 -1.86 11.20 11.10
CA GLY A 173 -0.42 11.22 11.28
C GLY A 173 0.02 11.09 12.73
N ALA A 174 1.20 11.65 13.04
CA ALA A 174 1.75 11.71 14.38
C ALA A 174 2.36 13.09 14.66
N PRO A 175 2.54 13.49 15.94
CA PRO A 175 3.11 14.78 16.31
C PRO A 175 4.50 15.07 15.72
N ASN A 176 5.30 14.03 15.45
CA ASN A 176 6.65 14.17 14.93
C ASN A 176 7.07 12.94 14.10
N ALA A 177 8.20 13.06 13.41
CA ALA A 177 8.69 12.08 12.45
C ALA A 177 9.13 10.76 13.09
N ASP A 178 9.72 10.81 14.29
CA ASP A 178 10.18 9.60 14.99
C ASP A 178 9.00 8.74 15.45
N GLU A 179 7.98 9.39 15.99
CA GLU A 179 6.74 8.73 16.40
C GLU A 179 5.98 8.19 15.19
N LEU A 180 5.91 8.95 14.09
CA LEU A 180 5.29 8.49 12.85
C LEU A 180 6.03 7.26 12.30
N LEU A 181 7.34 7.32 12.19
CA LEU A 181 8.17 6.22 11.69
C LEU A 181 7.98 4.95 12.52
N SER A 182 8.07 5.07 13.85
CA SER A 182 7.89 3.95 14.77
C SER A 182 6.51 3.30 14.65
N ARG A 183 5.46 4.11 14.54
CA ARG A 183 4.08 3.62 14.35
C ARG A 183 3.92 2.88 13.02
N LEU A 184 4.40 3.47 11.92
CA LEU A 184 4.21 2.92 10.57
C LEU A 184 5.03 1.65 10.35
N LEU A 185 6.20 1.52 10.97
CA LEU A 185 7.00 0.28 10.89
C LEU A 185 6.52 -0.82 11.85
N GLN A 186 5.52 -0.57 12.69
CA GLN A 186 4.96 -1.59 13.57
C GLN A 186 4.49 -2.82 12.78
N GLY A 187 4.93 -4.01 13.18
CA GLY A 187 4.57 -5.27 12.53
C GLY A 187 5.23 -5.52 11.17
N SER A 188 6.09 -4.60 10.68
CA SER A 188 6.81 -4.76 9.41
C SER A 188 8.02 -5.70 9.50
N GLY A 189 8.56 -5.87 10.72
CA GLY A 189 9.81 -6.60 10.96
C GLY A 189 11.07 -5.73 10.83
N LEU A 190 10.92 -4.44 10.48
CA LEU A 190 11.97 -3.44 10.47
C LEU A 190 11.85 -2.52 11.70
N LYS A 191 12.99 -1.98 12.16
CA LYS A 191 13.10 -1.04 13.28
C LYS A 191 14.08 0.07 12.93
#